data_AF-A0AAV8FCZ8-F1
#
_entry.id   AF-A0AAV8FCZ8-F1
#
_cell.length_a   1.000
_cell.length_b   1.000
_cell.length_c   1.000
_cell.angle_alpha   90.00
_cell.angle_beta   90.00
_cell.angle_gamma   90.00
#
_symmetry.space_group_name_H-M   'P 1'
#
loop_
_entity.id
_entity.type
_entity.pdbx_description
1 polymer ?
#
loop_
_entity_poly.entity_id
_entity_poly.type
_entity_poly.pdbx_seq_one_letter_code
_entity_poly.pdbx_strand_id
1 'polypeptide(L)'
;MTSVVTPNLLSDKDDENSVPYTDTVAAPYKSMRGFNYLVRETATCDKFPEVCQAKGSTGPNCCKKKCVNFMADNLNCGWCGRRCWYGQTCCGGNCIDVMFNQWNCGACKNKCKNGSFCNFGMCSYA
;
A
#
# COMPACT_ATOMS: atom_id res chain seq x y z
N MET A 1 -39.21 20.21 -36.71
CA MET A 1 -38.43 18.96 -36.67
C MET A 1 -37.35 19.14 -35.62
N THR A 2 -37.63 18.75 -34.38
CA THR A 2 -36.70 18.82 -33.25
C THR A 2 -36.60 17.42 -32.68
N SER A 3 -35.55 16.70 -33.07
CA SER A 3 -35.30 15.35 -32.58
C SER A 3 -34.60 15.44 -31.22
N VAL A 4 -35.31 15.02 -30.19
CA VAL A 4 -34.75 14.61 -28.90
C VAL A 4 -34.11 13.25 -29.12
N VAL A 5 -32.83 13.09 -28.78
CA VAL A 5 -32.25 11.78 -28.52
C VAL A 5 -31.56 11.83 -27.16
N THR A 6 -32.11 11.01 -26.28
CA THR A 6 -31.68 10.69 -24.92
C THR A 6 -30.31 10.02 -24.89
N PRO A 7 -29.43 10.31 -23.92
CA PRO A 7 -28.31 9.44 -23.60
C PRO A 7 -28.85 8.18 -22.90
N ASN A 8 -28.47 7.03 -23.45
CA ASN A 8 -28.83 5.70 -22.97
C ASN A 8 -28.27 5.45 -21.56
N LEU A 9 -29.12 4.87 -20.73
CA LEU A 9 -28.88 4.41 -19.36
C LEU A 9 -28.54 2.91 -19.35
N LEU A 10 -27.98 2.49 -18.20
CA LEU A 10 -27.83 1.13 -17.65
C LEU A 10 -26.52 0.44 -18.06
N SER A 11 -25.69 -0.04 -17.12
CA SER A 11 -25.97 -0.66 -15.81
C SER A 11 -24.63 -0.68 -15.01
N ASP A 12 -24.44 -0.37 -13.72
CA ASP A 12 -25.23 -0.30 -12.48
C ASP A 12 -24.39 0.62 -11.51
N LYS A 13 -24.85 1.70 -10.84
CA LYS A 13 -25.74 1.81 -9.65
C LYS A 13 -25.50 0.67 -8.65
N ASP A 14 -25.00 0.84 -7.42
CA ASP A 14 -25.37 1.74 -6.33
C ASP A 14 -24.13 1.84 -5.39
N ASP A 15 -23.64 3.04 -5.08
CA ASP A 15 -23.94 3.84 -3.87
C ASP A 15 -23.23 3.40 -2.58
N GLU A 16 -22.57 4.40 -2.00
CA GLU A 16 -22.48 4.65 -0.56
C GLU A 16 -21.73 3.61 0.32
N ASN A 17 -20.40 3.63 0.24
CA ASN A 17 -19.63 3.58 1.49
C ASN A 17 -18.22 4.16 1.31
N SER A 18 -18.12 5.49 1.33
CA SER A 18 -16.89 6.14 1.76
C SER A 18 -16.72 5.88 3.27
N VAL A 19 -16.31 4.65 3.62
CA VAL A 19 -15.93 4.32 4.99
C VAL A 19 -14.64 5.11 5.27
N PRO A 20 -14.61 5.97 6.30
CA PRO A 20 -13.37 6.59 6.72
C PRO A 20 -12.38 5.48 7.03
N TYR A 21 -11.12 5.68 6.63
CA TYR A 21 -9.99 4.83 6.97
C TYR A 21 -9.83 4.75 8.51
N THR A 22 -10.63 3.91 9.16
CA THR A 22 -10.52 3.50 10.55
C THR A 22 -10.84 2.01 10.60
N ASP A 23 -9.81 1.17 10.41
CA ASP A 23 -9.67 -0.27 10.76
C ASP A 23 -10.97 -1.08 11.05
N THR A 24 -12.00 -0.93 10.24
CA THR A 24 -13.29 -1.64 10.37
C THR A 24 -13.85 -1.88 8.99
N VAL A 25 -13.15 -2.69 8.21
CA VAL A 25 -13.83 -3.42 7.14
C VAL A 25 -14.73 -4.44 7.84
N ALA A 26 -16.04 -4.30 7.69
CA ALA A 26 -16.95 -5.44 7.77
C ALA A 26 -16.54 -6.38 6.64
N ALA A 27 -15.53 -7.21 6.89
CA ALA A 27 -15.01 -8.11 5.88
C ALA A 27 -16.14 -9.08 5.49
N PRO A 28 -16.29 -9.41 4.19
CA PRO A 28 -17.01 -10.61 3.81
C PRO A 28 -16.12 -11.79 4.18
N TYR A 29 -16.05 -12.12 5.48
CA TYR A 29 -15.32 -13.29 5.93
C TYR A 29 -16.10 -14.50 5.43
N LYS A 30 -15.49 -15.23 4.50
CA LYS A 30 -16.02 -16.48 3.99
C LYS A 30 -16.24 -17.40 5.20
N SER A 31 -17.51 -17.65 5.52
CA SER A 31 -18.03 -18.56 6.55
C SER A 31 -16.96 -19.48 7.15
N MET A 32 -16.33 -19.02 8.24
CA MET A 32 -15.56 -19.91 9.11
C MET A 32 -16.59 -20.80 9.80
N ARG A 33 -16.76 -22.02 9.29
CA ARG A 33 -17.65 -23.01 9.91
C ARG A 33 -17.18 -23.23 11.34
N GLY A 34 -17.96 -22.78 12.34
CA GLY A 34 -17.79 -23.19 13.73
C GLY A 34 -17.70 -22.12 14.81
N PHE A 35 -17.77 -20.82 14.49
CA PHE A 35 -17.75 -19.78 15.53
C PHE A 35 -19.13 -19.13 15.70
N ASN A 36 -19.92 -19.67 16.63
CA ASN A 36 -21.08 -18.96 17.20
C ASN A 36 -20.57 -17.88 18.17
N TYR A 37 -20.24 -16.69 17.67
CA TYR A 37 -19.88 -15.58 18.56
C TYR A 37 -20.55 -14.27 18.13
N LEU A 38 -21.36 -13.76 19.06
CA LEU A 38 -21.94 -12.43 19.14
C LEU A 38 -20.85 -11.35 19.29
N VAL A 39 -19.88 -11.29 18.38
CA VAL A 39 -18.71 -10.45 18.56
C VAL A 39 -18.67 -9.34 17.51
N ARG A 40 -19.13 -8.18 17.97
CA ARG A 40 -18.81 -6.85 17.45
C ARG A 40 -17.37 -6.47 17.85
N GLU A 41 -16.39 -7.38 17.73
CA GLU A 41 -14.97 -7.01 17.84
C GLU A 41 -14.46 -6.59 16.47
N THR A 42 -13.66 -5.54 16.46
CA THR A 42 -12.96 -5.08 15.29
C THR A 42 -11.97 -6.17 14.83
N ALA A 43 -12.12 -6.62 13.58
CA ALA A 43 -11.21 -7.59 12.99
C ALA A 43 -9.87 -6.91 12.64
N THR A 44 -8.92 -6.96 13.57
CA THR A 44 -7.58 -6.37 13.40
C THR A 44 -6.54 -7.44 13.01
N CYS A 45 -5.50 -7.02 12.29
CA CYS A 45 -4.53 -7.95 11.69
C CYS A 45 -3.66 -8.72 12.69
N ASP A 46 -3.59 -8.28 13.94
CA ASP A 46 -2.89 -8.94 15.04
C ASP A 46 -3.61 -10.21 15.50
N LYS A 47 -4.95 -10.24 15.41
CA LYS A 47 -5.77 -11.44 15.67
C LYS A 47 -6.10 -12.21 14.38
N PHE A 48 -6.29 -11.50 13.27
CA PHE A 48 -6.70 -12.07 11.98
C PHE A 48 -5.73 -11.63 10.87
N PRO A 49 -4.58 -12.31 10.68
CA PRO A 49 -3.57 -11.90 9.70
C PRO A 49 -4.07 -11.86 8.25
N GLU A 50 -5.09 -12.64 7.93
CA GLU A 50 -5.70 -12.74 6.60
C GLU A 50 -6.29 -11.41 6.10
N VAL A 51 -6.66 -10.49 7.01
CA VAL A 51 -7.21 -9.18 6.62
C VAL A 51 -6.22 -8.36 5.80
N CYS A 52 -4.91 -8.53 5.99
CA CYS A 52 -3.89 -7.82 5.22
C CYS A 52 -3.69 -8.40 3.80
N GLN A 53 -4.19 -9.61 3.55
CA GLN A 53 -4.18 -10.22 2.21
C GLN A 53 -5.43 -9.87 1.41
N ALA A 54 -6.43 -9.25 2.04
CA ALA A 54 -7.62 -8.78 1.36
C ALA A 54 -7.26 -7.76 0.26
N LYS A 55 -7.99 -7.81 -0.85
CA LYS A 55 -7.84 -6.83 -1.94
C LYS A 55 -8.18 -5.44 -1.41
N GLY A 56 -7.31 -4.46 -1.67
CA GLY A 56 -7.45 -3.08 -1.19
C GLY A 56 -6.70 -2.78 0.11
N SER A 57 -6.15 -3.79 0.80
CA SER A 57 -5.26 -3.57 1.94
C SER A 57 -3.96 -2.89 1.49
N THR A 58 -3.42 -2.03 2.36
CA THR A 58 -2.19 -1.25 2.15
C THR A 58 -0.91 -2.09 2.08
N GLY A 59 -0.99 -3.36 2.47
CA GLY A 59 0.07 -4.34 2.28
C GLY A 59 -0.20 -5.62 3.04
N PRO A 60 0.60 -6.67 2.79
CA PRO A 60 0.35 -8.01 3.33
C PRO A 60 0.82 -8.19 4.77
N ASN A 61 1.53 -7.22 5.36
CA ASN A 61 2.17 -7.37 6.66
C ASN A 61 1.38 -6.63 7.74
N CYS A 62 1.17 -7.28 8.89
CA CYS A 62 0.59 -6.62 10.04
C CYS A 62 1.66 -5.85 10.83
N CYS A 63 1.39 -4.59 11.15
CA CYS A 63 2.19 -3.78 12.05
C CYS A 63 1.29 -2.92 12.94
N LYS A 64 1.31 -3.17 14.25
CA LYS A 64 0.51 -2.42 15.25
C LYS A 64 -0.97 -2.30 14.84
N LYS A 65 -1.59 -3.45 14.50
CA LYS A 65 -3.00 -3.57 14.04
C LYS A 65 -3.32 -2.98 12.66
N LYS A 66 -2.33 -2.39 11.98
CA LYS A 66 -2.46 -1.85 10.62
C LYS A 66 -1.78 -2.75 9.61
N CYS A 67 -2.38 -2.87 8.44
CA CYS A 67 -1.73 -3.51 7.31
C CYS A 67 -0.73 -2.55 6.67
N VAL A 68 0.48 -3.02 6.41
CA VAL A 68 1.59 -2.26 5.83
C VAL A 68 2.35 -3.16 4.85
N ASN A 69 3.20 -2.55 4.03
CA ASN A 69 4.03 -3.28 3.08
C ASN A 69 5.50 -3.15 3.46
N PHE A 70 6.10 -4.21 4.01
CA PHE A 70 7.50 -4.18 4.39
C PHE A 70 8.47 -3.97 3.21
N MET A 71 8.01 -4.14 1.97
CA MET A 71 8.84 -4.00 0.78
C MET A 71 8.94 -2.56 0.25
N ALA A 72 8.02 -1.67 0.66
CA ALA A 72 7.90 -0.31 0.10
C ALA A 72 7.62 0.78 1.15
N ASP A 73 7.15 0.42 2.35
CA ASP A 73 6.85 1.39 3.39
C ASP A 73 8.12 1.88 4.09
N ASN A 74 8.40 3.18 3.97
CA ASN A 74 9.55 3.85 4.60
C ASN A 74 9.51 3.83 6.13
N LEU A 75 8.35 3.60 6.74
CA LEU A 75 8.19 3.52 8.20
C LEU A 75 8.29 2.09 8.73
N ASN A 76 8.21 1.08 7.85
CA ASN A 76 8.12 -0.33 8.19
C ASN A 76 9.01 -1.21 7.29
N CYS A 77 10.18 -0.73 6.88
CA CYS A 77 10.97 -1.34 5.83
C CYS A 77 11.69 -2.62 6.28
N GLY A 78 11.28 -3.77 5.75
CA GLY A 78 11.78 -5.11 6.10
C GLY A 78 11.14 -5.69 7.37
N TRP A 79 10.79 -4.85 8.36
CA TRP A 79 9.99 -5.25 9.53
C TRP A 79 9.23 -4.09 10.14
N CYS A 80 8.24 -4.41 10.99
CA CYS A 80 7.38 -3.43 11.65
C CYS A 80 8.18 -2.42 12.49
N GLY A 81 8.00 -1.12 12.23
CA GLY A 81 8.68 -0.03 12.91
C GLY A 81 10.10 0.28 12.43
N ARG A 82 10.62 -0.41 11.40
CA ARG A 82 11.90 -0.04 10.79
C ARG A 82 11.74 1.17 9.89
N ARG A 83 12.06 2.33 10.43
CA ARG A 83 12.06 3.57 9.66
C ARG A 83 13.38 3.76 8.91
N CYS A 84 13.31 4.07 7.62
CA CYS A 84 14.47 4.51 6.85
C CYS A 84 14.92 5.92 7.25
N TRP A 85 16.23 6.19 7.20
CA TRP A 85 16.77 7.51 7.52
C TRP A 85 16.37 8.54 6.43
N TYR A 86 16.57 9.82 6.72
CA TYR A 86 16.48 10.87 5.72
C TYR A 86 17.38 10.58 4.50
N GLY A 87 16.85 10.81 3.29
CA GLY A 87 17.55 10.48 2.05
C GLY A 87 17.55 8.99 1.69
N GLN A 88 16.97 8.13 2.52
CA GLN A 88 16.78 6.71 2.21
C GLN A 88 15.32 6.41 1.83
N THR A 89 15.15 5.39 0.98
CA THR A 89 13.84 4.84 0.62
C THR A 89 13.84 3.33 0.79
N CYS A 90 12.69 2.77 1.16
CA CYS A 90 12.49 1.34 1.27
C CYS A 90 12.41 0.70 -0.11
N CYS A 91 13.45 -0.02 -0.48
CA CYS A 91 13.55 -0.74 -1.73
C CYS A 91 13.66 -2.23 -1.44
N GLY A 92 12.55 -2.96 -1.61
CA GLY A 92 12.52 -4.41 -1.45
C GLY A 92 12.89 -4.86 -0.03
N GLY A 93 12.42 -4.13 0.99
CA GLY A 93 12.66 -4.47 2.39
C GLY A 93 13.97 -3.95 2.98
N ASN A 94 14.73 -3.17 2.20
CA ASN A 94 15.96 -2.53 2.66
C ASN A 94 15.90 -1.02 2.46
N CYS A 95 16.40 -0.29 3.46
CA CYS A 95 16.58 1.15 3.33
C CYS A 95 17.81 1.42 2.47
N ILE A 96 17.59 1.96 1.29
CA ILE A 96 18.63 2.31 0.33
C ILE A 96 18.76 3.82 0.27
N ASP A 97 19.99 4.32 0.33
CA ASP A 97 20.29 5.74 0.12
C ASP A 97 20.02 6.12 -1.33
N VAL A 98 18.92 6.81 -1.58
CA VAL A 98 18.56 7.23 -2.93
C VAL A 98 19.26 8.53 -3.34
N MET A 99 20.00 9.18 -2.45
CA MET A 99 20.70 10.43 -2.74
C MET A 99 22.01 10.21 -3.48
N PHE A 100 22.70 9.10 -3.19
CA PHE A 100 24.04 8.83 -3.73
C PHE A 100 24.21 7.42 -4.33
N ASN A 101 23.22 6.53 -4.20
CA ASN A 101 23.32 5.20 -4.78
C ASN A 101 23.05 5.23 -6.30
N GLN A 102 24.08 4.93 -7.09
CA GLN A 102 24.01 4.92 -8.55
C GLN A 102 22.96 3.95 -9.12
N TRP A 103 22.58 2.90 -8.38
CA TRP A 103 21.62 1.89 -8.79
C TRP A 103 20.17 2.20 -8.37
N ASN A 104 19.99 3.19 -7.49
CA ASN A 104 18.70 3.56 -6.91
C ASN A 104 18.61 5.09 -6.76
N CYS A 105 19.03 5.84 -7.77
CA CYS A 105 19.16 7.28 -7.66
C CYS A 105 17.78 7.96 -7.70
N GLY A 106 17.40 8.68 -6.64
CA GLY A 106 16.09 9.32 -6.49
C GLY A 106 14.91 8.36 -6.25
N ALA A 107 15.00 7.12 -6.73
CA ALA A 107 13.99 6.08 -6.54
C ALA A 107 14.60 4.67 -6.63
N CYS A 108 13.88 3.68 -6.09
CA CYS A 108 14.27 2.28 -6.20
C CYS A 108 14.41 1.84 -7.66
N LYS A 109 15.46 1.07 -7.97
CA LYS A 109 15.76 0.55 -9.31
C LYS A 109 15.99 1.63 -10.39
N ASN A 110 16.23 2.88 -9.99
CA ASN A 110 16.57 3.95 -10.92
C ASN A 110 18.09 4.05 -11.09
N LYS A 111 18.65 3.24 -11.99
CA LYS A 111 20.09 3.24 -12.27
C LYS A 111 20.47 4.41 -13.17
N CYS A 112 21.50 5.17 -12.80
CA CYS A 112 22.08 6.17 -13.69
C CYS A 112 22.81 5.53 -14.89
N LYS A 113 22.94 6.28 -15.99
CA LYS A 113 23.71 5.86 -17.17
C LYS A 113 25.17 5.59 -16.78
N ASN A 114 25.83 4.73 -17.56
CA ASN A 114 27.26 4.46 -17.34
C ASN A 114 28.06 5.76 -17.47
N GLY A 115 28.91 6.05 -16.50
CA GLY A 115 29.67 7.30 -16.42
C GLY A 115 28.97 8.43 -15.64
N SER A 116 27.65 8.34 -15.41
CA SER A 116 26.92 9.29 -14.57
C SER A 116 26.97 8.92 -13.09
N PHE A 117 27.02 9.93 -12.23
CA PHE A 117 26.97 9.78 -10.78
C PHE A 117 25.58 10.12 -10.25
N CYS A 118 25.20 9.53 -9.13
CA CYS A 118 24.03 9.97 -8.39
C CYS A 118 24.44 11.04 -7.38
N ASN A 119 23.88 12.24 -7.51
CA ASN A 119 24.11 13.32 -6.57
C ASN A 119 22.78 13.96 -6.18
N PHE A 120 22.52 14.03 -4.87
CA PHE A 120 21.29 14.60 -4.30
C PHE A 120 20.01 14.03 -4.93
N GLY A 121 20.02 12.74 -5.29
CA GLY A 121 18.87 12.04 -5.87
C GLY A 121 18.66 12.28 -7.37
N MET A 122 19.63 12.90 -8.05
CA MET A 122 19.59 13.11 -9.49
C MET A 122 20.82 12.50 -10.15
N CYS A 123 20.61 11.86 -11.30
CA CYS A 123 21.70 11.39 -12.13
C CYS A 123 22.36 12.61 -12.80
N SER A 124 23.65 12.80 -12.60
CA SER A 124 24.41 13.85 -13.26
C SER A 124 24.55 13.57 -14.76
N TYR A 125 24.55 14.64 -15.56
CA TYR A 125 25.03 14.60 -16.93
C TYR A 125 26.55 14.79 -16.86
N ALA A 126 27.30 13.70 -16.89
CA ALA A 126 28.74 13.72 -17.12
C ALA A 126 28.99 13.35 -18.59
#